data_AF-A0AAU4MZZ0-F1
#
_entry.id   AF-A0AAU4MZZ0-F1
#
_cell.length_a   1.000
_cell.length_b   1.000
_cell.length_c   1.000
_cell.angle_alpha   90.00
_cell.angle_beta   90.00
_cell.angle_gamma   90.00
#
_symmetry.space_group_name_H-M   'P 1'
#
loop_
_entity.id
_entity.type
_entity.pdbx_description
1 polymer ?
#
loop_
_entity_poly.entity_id
_entity_poly.type
_entity_poly.pdbx_seq_one_letter_code
_entity_poly.pdbx_strand_id
1 'polypeptide(L)'
;MSFTGVWAIGAVPDAEVAALPARFSHAEGEWTTPPGYAEDLAWWIGGGDREPYFTPLPTPAAHRFAAFARSGGPSSPAVAAMKEASMDLLRDAEGDAAFAAAARKGDPAVALYYGLGAEAAARLPGWFGDFLLTAAEVRAVLPHAESVLAVNGPRRAEILGRIDVWMSAMSDEPGFDAGTLLDGPLRVLRYAAEHGAGAVGVSETY
;
A
#
# COMPACT_ATOMS: atom_id res chain seq x y z
N MET A 1 -0.01 14.80 -18.73
CA MET A 1 0.28 13.35 -18.82
C MET A 1 -0.76 12.63 -17.99
N SER A 2 -1.35 11.56 -18.52
CA SER A 2 -2.28 10.69 -17.77
C SER A 2 -1.44 9.57 -17.20
N PHE A 3 -1.50 9.35 -15.88
CA PHE A 3 -0.87 8.20 -15.23
C PHE A 3 -1.95 7.26 -14.69
N THR A 4 -1.59 6.03 -14.38
CA THR A 4 -2.44 5.06 -13.69
C THR A 4 -1.68 4.48 -12.51
N GLY A 5 -2.20 4.66 -11.30
CA GLY A 5 -1.70 3.97 -10.12
C GLY A 5 -2.26 2.55 -10.05
N VAL A 6 -1.41 1.59 -9.74
CA VAL A 6 -1.74 0.17 -9.60
C VAL A 6 -1.20 -0.31 -8.26
N TRP A 7 -2.03 -1.00 -7.48
CA TRP A 7 -1.59 -1.69 -6.28
C TRP A 7 -1.93 -3.17 -6.39
N ALA A 8 -0.92 -4.02 -6.32
CA ALA A 8 -1.05 -5.46 -6.39
C ALA A 8 -0.49 -6.13 -5.14
N ILE A 9 -1.17 -7.15 -4.65
CA ILE A 9 -0.74 -7.98 -3.53
C ILE A 9 -0.93 -9.45 -3.90
N GLY A 10 0.02 -10.29 -3.55
CA GLY A 10 -0.07 -11.73 -3.78
C GLY A 10 0.60 -12.54 -2.68
N ALA A 11 0.02 -13.70 -2.41
CA ALA A 11 0.68 -14.77 -1.69
C ALA A 11 1.60 -15.52 -2.65
N VAL A 12 2.84 -15.74 -2.24
CA VAL A 12 3.91 -16.28 -3.09
C VAL A 12 4.73 -17.31 -2.30
N PRO A 13 5.50 -18.19 -2.97
CA PRO A 13 6.34 -19.15 -2.26
C PRO A 13 7.30 -18.45 -1.27
N ASP A 14 7.32 -18.92 -0.02
CA ASP A 14 8.14 -18.34 1.06
C ASP A 14 9.65 -18.30 0.69
N ALA A 15 10.12 -19.33 -0.01
CA ALA A 15 11.50 -19.42 -0.46
C ALA A 15 11.89 -18.30 -1.46
N GLU A 16 10.96 -17.89 -2.33
CA GLU A 16 11.21 -16.81 -3.30
C GLU A 16 11.33 -15.47 -2.56
N VAL A 17 10.42 -15.19 -1.62
CA VAL A 17 10.48 -13.98 -0.78
C VAL A 17 11.77 -13.93 0.02
N ALA A 18 12.13 -15.03 0.68
CA ALA A 18 13.33 -15.10 1.51
C ALA A 18 14.62 -14.92 0.68
N ALA A 19 14.62 -15.32 -0.59
CA ALA A 19 15.77 -15.21 -1.47
C ALA A 19 15.93 -13.81 -2.09
N LEU A 20 14.86 -13.03 -2.25
CA LEU A 20 14.87 -11.74 -2.96
C LEU A 20 15.89 -10.74 -2.40
N PRO A 21 15.97 -10.46 -1.08
CA PRO A 21 16.95 -9.52 -0.54
C PRO A 21 18.39 -9.93 -0.82
N ALA A 22 18.70 -11.23 -0.69
CA ALA A 22 20.03 -11.76 -0.97
C ALA A 22 20.37 -11.68 -2.47
N ARG A 23 19.40 -11.97 -3.34
CA ARG A 23 19.56 -11.91 -4.80
C ARG A 23 19.98 -10.53 -5.27
N PHE A 24 19.51 -9.46 -4.65
CA PHE A 24 19.81 -8.07 -5.04
C PHE A 24 20.79 -7.35 -4.10
N SER A 25 21.37 -8.05 -3.13
CA SER A 25 22.37 -7.49 -2.19
C SER A 25 23.65 -6.95 -2.86
N HIS A 26 23.92 -7.38 -4.10
CA HIS A 26 25.08 -6.99 -4.88
C HIS A 26 24.84 -5.75 -5.76
N ALA A 27 23.61 -5.26 -5.86
CA ALA A 27 23.32 -4.07 -6.65
C ALA A 27 23.89 -2.84 -5.95
N GLU A 28 24.88 -2.19 -6.59
CA GLU A 28 25.52 -1.00 -6.06
C GLU A 28 24.54 0.18 -6.03
N GLY A 29 24.49 0.88 -4.89
CA GLY A 29 23.68 2.08 -4.72
C GLY A 29 23.34 2.32 -3.25
N GLU A 30 23.48 3.57 -2.81
CA GLU A 30 23.14 3.94 -1.45
C GLU A 30 21.62 3.95 -1.28
N TRP A 31 21.15 3.50 -0.13
CA TRP A 31 19.74 3.61 0.23
C TRP A 31 19.46 5.08 0.50
N THR A 32 18.57 5.67 -0.30
CA THR A 32 18.17 7.07 -0.13
C THR A 32 16.71 7.13 0.27
N THR A 33 16.40 7.97 1.26
CA THR A 33 15.03 8.39 1.52
C THR A 33 14.73 9.65 0.69
N PRO A 34 13.50 9.80 0.16
CA PRO A 34 13.12 11.01 -0.55
C PRO A 34 13.36 12.26 0.32
N PRO A 35 13.88 13.36 -0.24
CA PRO A 35 14.00 14.62 0.49
C PRO A 35 12.65 15.06 1.09
N GLY A 36 12.65 15.52 2.34
CA GLY A 36 11.44 15.93 3.04
C GLY A 36 10.62 14.78 3.66
N TYR A 37 10.96 13.51 3.40
CA TYR A 37 10.19 12.37 3.91
C TYR A 37 10.02 12.38 5.43
N ALA A 38 11.09 12.64 6.18
CA ALA A 38 11.03 12.67 7.65
C ALA A 38 10.12 13.80 8.17
N GLU A 39 10.10 14.95 7.48
CA GLU A 39 9.27 16.10 7.82
C GLU A 39 7.79 15.83 7.51
N ASP A 40 7.52 15.20 6.36
CA ASP A 40 6.17 14.82 5.96
C ASP A 40 5.61 13.68 6.83
N LEU A 41 6.43 12.71 7.20
CA LEU A 41 6.05 11.66 8.16
C LEU A 41 5.74 12.27 9.53
N ALA A 42 6.60 13.16 10.02
CA ALA A 42 6.39 13.84 11.30
C ALA A 42 5.14 14.72 11.27
N TRP A 43 4.89 15.42 10.17
CA TRP A 43 3.67 16.19 9.96
C TRP A 43 2.43 15.28 9.98
N TRP A 44 2.44 14.19 9.21
CA TRP A 44 1.29 13.30 9.07
C TRP A 44 0.92 12.66 10.40
N ILE A 45 1.90 12.08 11.10
CA ILE A 45 1.71 11.50 12.44
C ILE A 45 1.39 12.59 13.49
N GLY A 46 1.91 13.80 13.33
CA GLY A 46 1.67 14.94 14.21
C GLY A 46 0.28 15.57 14.12
N GLY A 47 -0.60 15.05 13.26
CA GLY A 47 -1.97 15.52 13.08
C GLY A 47 -2.29 16.06 11.69
N GLY A 48 -1.34 16.00 10.76
CA GLY A 48 -1.57 16.31 9.35
C GLY A 48 -2.64 15.42 8.71
N ASP A 49 -2.88 14.22 9.25
CA ASP A 49 -3.97 13.33 8.82
C ASP A 49 -5.39 13.80 9.20
N ARG A 50 -5.49 14.83 10.07
CA ARG A 50 -6.74 15.48 10.51
C ARG A 50 -7.00 16.82 9.82
N GLU A 51 -6.04 17.31 9.03
CA GLU A 51 -6.26 18.51 8.23
C GLU A 51 -7.36 18.29 7.18
N PRO A 52 -8.10 19.33 6.78
CA PRO A 52 -9.09 19.19 5.72
C PRO A 52 -8.40 18.93 4.38
N TYR A 53 -8.59 17.74 3.82
CA TYR A 53 -8.00 17.37 2.51
C TYR A 53 -8.85 17.84 1.34
N PHE A 54 -10.14 18.12 1.57
CA PHE A 54 -11.07 18.49 0.50
C PHE A 54 -12.02 19.61 0.96
N THR A 55 -12.06 20.72 0.21
CA THR A 55 -13.01 21.83 0.44
C THR A 55 -13.36 22.59 -0.86
N PRO A 56 -14.33 22.15 -1.68
CA PRO A 56 -14.64 20.76 -2.04
C PRO A 56 -13.58 20.14 -2.97
N LEU A 57 -12.64 20.94 -3.47
CA LEU A 57 -11.49 20.51 -4.26
C LEU A 57 -10.34 20.04 -3.35
N PRO A 58 -9.36 19.28 -3.88
CA PRO A 58 -8.15 18.94 -3.14
C PRO A 58 -7.45 20.17 -2.56
N THR A 59 -7.09 20.11 -1.29
CA THR A 59 -6.34 21.16 -0.59
C THR A 59 -4.83 20.91 -0.71
N PRO A 60 -3.98 21.88 -0.31
CA PRO A 60 -2.54 21.65 -0.21
C PRO A 60 -2.16 20.43 0.65
N ALA A 61 -2.93 20.15 1.71
CA ALA A 61 -2.71 18.98 2.57
C ALA A 61 -2.93 17.67 1.82
N ALA A 62 -3.97 17.57 0.97
CA ALA A 62 -4.20 16.40 0.13
C ALA A 62 -3.06 16.17 -0.87
N HIS A 63 -2.57 17.23 -1.52
CA HIS A 63 -1.45 17.13 -2.45
C HIS A 63 -0.13 16.77 -1.74
N ARG A 64 0.11 17.32 -0.55
CA ARG A 64 1.25 16.98 0.30
C ARG A 64 1.22 15.50 0.67
N PHE A 65 0.09 15.01 1.17
CA PHE A 65 -0.07 13.60 1.52
C PHE A 65 0.07 12.69 0.29
N ALA A 66 -0.51 13.04 -0.85
CA ALA A 66 -0.36 12.27 -2.08
C ALA A 66 1.12 12.18 -2.51
N ALA A 67 1.86 13.29 -2.45
CA ALA A 67 3.28 13.32 -2.79
C ALA A 67 4.12 12.49 -1.79
N PHE A 68 3.83 12.65 -0.50
CA PHE A 68 4.47 11.90 0.59
C PHE A 68 4.26 10.39 0.46
N ALA A 69 3.02 9.94 0.27
CA ALA A 69 2.70 8.53 0.16
C ALA A 69 3.24 7.91 -1.16
N ARG A 70 3.29 8.70 -2.25
CA ARG A 70 3.85 8.28 -3.55
C ARG A 70 5.36 8.38 -3.65
N SER A 71 6.03 9.07 -2.74
CA SER A 71 7.50 9.21 -2.83
C SER A 71 8.21 7.86 -2.75
N GLY A 72 7.47 6.79 -2.43
CA GLY A 72 7.97 5.45 -2.28
C GLY A 72 8.80 5.34 -1.01
N GLY A 73 9.06 4.12 -0.60
CA GLY A 73 9.98 3.82 0.49
C GLY A 73 11.40 4.33 0.26
N PRO A 74 12.35 3.84 1.06
CA PRO A 74 13.76 3.89 0.70
C PRO A 74 13.94 3.44 -0.76
N SER A 75 14.70 4.21 -1.53
CA SER A 75 14.98 3.91 -2.93
C SER A 75 16.46 3.57 -3.12
N SER A 76 16.69 2.58 -3.96
CA SER A 76 18.01 2.19 -4.47
C SER A 76 17.80 1.34 -5.72
N PRO A 77 18.83 1.13 -6.55
CA PRO A 77 18.76 0.17 -7.67
C PRO A 77 18.34 -1.23 -7.21
N ALA A 78 18.77 -1.66 -6.02
CA ALA A 78 18.36 -2.92 -5.42
C ALA A 78 16.86 -2.96 -5.11
N VAL A 79 16.29 -1.88 -4.57
CA VAL A 79 14.84 -1.79 -4.28
C VAL A 79 14.02 -1.81 -5.57
N ALA A 80 14.43 -1.07 -6.60
CA ALA A 80 13.75 -1.08 -7.89
C ALA A 80 13.76 -2.48 -8.52
N ALA A 81 14.92 -3.16 -8.52
CA ALA A 81 15.05 -4.52 -9.05
C ALA A 81 14.27 -5.55 -8.22
N MET A 82 14.22 -5.41 -6.89
CA MET A 82 13.38 -6.24 -6.03
C MET A 82 11.90 -6.04 -6.37
N LYS A 83 11.46 -4.79 -6.56
CA LYS A 83 10.07 -4.46 -6.90
C LYS A 83 9.65 -5.04 -8.26
N GLU A 84 10.54 -4.97 -9.25
CA GLU A 84 10.34 -5.61 -10.55
C GLU A 84 10.23 -7.14 -10.43
N ALA A 85 11.15 -7.78 -9.71
CA ALA A 85 11.10 -9.23 -9.48
C ALA A 85 9.87 -9.65 -8.67
N SER A 86 9.45 -8.82 -7.71
CA SER A 86 8.21 -8.97 -6.96
C SER A 86 6.99 -8.94 -7.87
N MET A 87 6.94 -8.01 -8.83
CA MET A 87 5.87 -7.96 -9.84
C MET A 87 5.83 -9.20 -10.73
N ASP A 88 6.99 -9.79 -11.05
CA ASP A 88 7.03 -11.06 -11.78
C ASP A 88 6.41 -12.20 -10.97
N LEU A 89 6.70 -12.28 -9.66
CA LEU A 89 6.08 -13.29 -8.77
C LEU A 89 4.56 -13.14 -8.66
N LEU A 90 4.04 -11.92 -8.75
CA LEU A 90 2.61 -11.65 -8.67
C LEU A 90 1.84 -12.13 -9.92
N ARG A 91 2.51 -12.40 -11.04
CA ARG A 91 1.85 -12.88 -12.27
C ARG A 91 1.20 -14.25 -12.12
N ASP A 92 1.77 -15.09 -11.26
CA ASP A 92 1.30 -16.46 -11.02
C ASP A 92 0.27 -16.54 -9.88
N ALA A 93 0.04 -15.44 -9.16
CA ALA A 93 -0.92 -15.39 -8.06
C ALA A 93 -2.34 -15.13 -8.60
N GLU A 94 -3.29 -15.99 -8.24
CA GLU A 94 -4.68 -15.90 -8.70
C GLU A 94 -5.71 -16.14 -7.58
N GLY A 95 -6.95 -15.74 -7.82
CA GLY A 95 -8.08 -16.00 -6.92
C GLY A 95 -7.84 -15.46 -5.50
N ASP A 96 -8.02 -16.33 -4.51
CA ASP A 96 -7.89 -15.98 -3.10
C ASP A 96 -6.45 -15.58 -2.69
N ALA A 97 -5.46 -15.97 -3.50
CA ALA A 97 -4.05 -15.65 -3.30
C ALA A 97 -3.65 -14.27 -3.85
N ALA A 98 -4.51 -13.56 -4.59
CA ALA A 98 -4.16 -12.31 -5.25
C ALA A 98 -5.20 -11.20 -5.08
N PHE A 99 -4.73 -9.96 -5.11
CA PHE A 99 -5.53 -8.74 -5.15
C PHE A 99 -4.82 -7.73 -6.06
N ALA A 100 -5.59 -7.05 -6.90
CA ALA A 100 -5.10 -5.92 -7.68
C ALA A 100 -6.18 -4.85 -7.80
N ALA A 101 -5.78 -3.59 -7.63
CA ALA A 101 -6.60 -2.43 -7.89
C ALA A 101 -5.83 -1.45 -8.76
N ALA A 102 -6.52 -0.80 -9.70
CA ALA A 102 -5.95 0.24 -10.54
C ALA A 102 -6.87 1.45 -10.55
N ALA A 103 -6.30 2.64 -10.66
CA ALA A 103 -7.06 3.87 -10.76
C ALA A 103 -6.37 4.87 -11.68
N ARG A 104 -7.09 5.33 -12.70
CA ARG A 104 -6.59 6.40 -13.56
C ARG A 104 -6.40 7.70 -12.78
N LYS A 105 -5.22 8.33 -12.88
CA LYS A 105 -4.77 9.50 -12.13
C LYS A 105 -4.85 9.38 -10.59
N GLY A 106 -5.25 8.22 -10.08
CA GLY A 106 -5.35 7.90 -8.67
C GLY A 106 -4.26 6.95 -8.25
N ASP A 107 -4.22 6.66 -6.96
CA ASP A 107 -3.39 5.61 -6.38
C ASP A 107 -4.22 4.88 -5.32
N PRO A 108 -4.61 3.62 -5.57
CA PRO A 108 -5.45 2.86 -4.64
C PRO A 108 -4.82 2.63 -3.27
N ALA A 109 -3.49 2.44 -3.20
CA ALA A 109 -2.80 2.27 -1.93
C ALA A 109 -2.85 3.58 -1.13
N VAL A 110 -2.55 4.72 -1.77
CA VAL A 110 -2.64 6.04 -1.10
C VAL A 110 -4.06 6.30 -0.60
N ALA A 111 -5.08 5.93 -1.37
CA ALA A 111 -6.48 6.08 -0.97
C ALA A 111 -6.80 5.28 0.30
N LEU A 112 -6.33 4.03 0.40
CA LEU A 112 -6.47 3.23 1.61
C LEU A 112 -5.82 3.90 2.82
N TYR A 113 -4.57 4.35 2.69
CA TYR A 113 -3.84 4.96 3.80
C TYR A 113 -4.48 6.28 4.25
N TYR A 114 -5.02 7.08 3.32
CA TYR A 114 -5.86 8.23 3.66
C TYR A 114 -7.13 7.81 4.40
N GLY A 115 -7.80 6.76 3.95
CA GLY A 115 -9.03 6.24 4.57
C GLY A 115 -8.81 5.78 6.00
N LEU A 116 -7.70 5.09 6.26
CA LEU A 116 -7.32 4.58 7.57
C LEU A 116 -6.88 5.68 8.53
N GLY A 117 -6.14 6.69 8.03
CA GLY A 117 -5.45 7.68 8.85
C GLY A 117 -4.13 7.14 9.43
N ALA A 118 -3.33 8.04 10.01
CA ALA A 118 -1.92 7.74 10.34
C ALA A 118 -1.79 6.62 11.39
N GLU A 119 -2.60 6.65 12.44
CA GLU A 119 -2.51 5.67 13.54
C GLU A 119 -2.81 4.24 13.09
N ALA A 120 -3.87 4.05 12.29
CA ALA A 120 -4.24 2.73 11.79
C ALA A 120 -3.28 2.27 10.69
N ALA A 121 -2.86 3.17 9.80
CA ALA A 121 -1.90 2.85 8.75
C ALA A 121 -0.53 2.42 9.29
N ALA A 122 -0.07 2.96 10.43
CA ALA A 122 1.18 2.58 11.07
C ALA A 122 1.22 1.10 11.55
N ARG A 123 0.07 0.41 11.56
CA ARG A 123 -0.03 -1.01 11.90
C ARG A 123 0.02 -1.93 10.68
N LEU A 124 -0.02 -1.37 9.47
CA LEU A 124 0.14 -2.13 8.24
C LEU A 124 1.63 -2.38 7.95
N PRO A 125 1.96 -3.50 7.28
CA PRO A 125 3.33 -3.79 6.92
C PRO A 125 3.84 -2.87 5.81
N GLY A 126 5.15 -2.64 5.83
CA GLY A 126 5.88 -1.98 4.76
C GLY A 126 5.57 -0.48 4.63
N TRP A 127 5.44 -0.01 3.40
CA TRP A 127 5.41 1.41 3.08
C TRP A 127 4.36 1.73 2.02
N PHE A 128 3.23 2.30 2.44
CA PHE A 128 2.18 2.78 1.53
C PHE A 128 1.78 1.78 0.42
N GLY A 129 1.73 0.50 0.78
CA GLY A 129 1.34 -0.59 -0.12
C GLY A 129 2.50 -1.48 -0.60
N ASP A 130 3.74 -1.02 -0.49
CA ASP A 130 4.94 -1.81 -0.78
C ASP A 130 5.36 -2.63 0.44
N PHE A 131 5.44 -3.96 0.32
CA PHE A 131 6.00 -4.84 1.35
C PHE A 131 6.50 -6.16 0.78
N LEU A 132 7.43 -6.78 1.50
CA LEU A 132 7.97 -8.11 1.21
C LEU A 132 8.03 -8.87 2.54
N LEU A 133 7.22 -9.92 2.70
CA LEU A 133 7.06 -10.64 3.97
C LEU A 133 7.21 -12.14 3.76
N THR A 134 8.08 -12.76 4.54
CA THR A 134 8.16 -14.22 4.66
C THR A 134 6.91 -14.76 5.35
N ALA A 135 6.66 -16.07 5.26
CA ALA A 135 5.53 -16.73 5.92
C ALA A 135 5.52 -16.52 7.43
N ALA A 136 6.71 -16.44 8.05
CA ALA A 136 6.83 -16.14 9.48
C ALA A 136 6.41 -14.69 9.78
N GLU A 137 6.83 -13.73 8.95
CA GLU A 137 6.47 -12.33 9.09
C GLU A 137 4.99 -12.09 8.79
N VAL A 138 4.42 -12.75 7.77
CA VAL A 138 2.97 -12.73 7.48
C VAL A 138 2.18 -13.12 8.72
N ARG A 139 2.51 -14.24 9.38
CA ARG A 139 1.84 -14.66 10.62
C ARG A 139 2.02 -13.65 11.76
N ALA A 140 3.17 -12.98 11.83
CA ALA A 140 3.45 -11.98 12.85
C ALA A 140 2.65 -10.68 12.63
N VAL A 141 2.48 -10.23 11.39
CA VAL A 141 1.78 -8.97 11.08
C VAL A 141 0.26 -9.13 10.95
N LEU A 142 -0.23 -10.35 10.66
CA LEU A 142 -1.65 -10.59 10.40
C LEU A 142 -2.58 -10.06 11.51
N PRO A 143 -2.31 -10.26 12.82
CA PRO A 143 -3.16 -9.71 13.87
C PRO A 143 -3.28 -8.17 13.82
N HIS A 144 -2.20 -7.48 13.44
CA HIS A 144 -2.20 -6.03 13.29
C HIS A 144 -2.99 -5.59 12.06
N ALA A 145 -2.79 -6.27 10.92
CA ALA A 145 -3.56 -6.03 9.70
C ALA A 145 -5.07 -6.28 9.91
N GLU A 146 -5.44 -7.36 10.61
CA GLU A 146 -6.83 -7.64 10.98
C GLU A 146 -7.43 -6.54 11.85
N SER A 147 -6.68 -6.01 12.82
CA SER A 147 -7.17 -4.96 13.71
C SER A 147 -7.57 -3.66 12.99
N VAL A 148 -7.08 -3.44 11.77
CA VAL A 148 -7.32 -2.21 11.00
C VAL A 148 -8.11 -2.42 9.71
N LEU A 149 -8.01 -3.61 9.09
CA LEU A 149 -8.71 -3.92 7.83
C LEU A 149 -10.03 -4.68 8.06
N ALA A 150 -10.16 -5.48 9.12
CA ALA A 150 -11.37 -6.24 9.43
C ALA A 150 -12.45 -5.39 10.15
N VAL A 151 -12.53 -4.09 9.81
CA VAL A 151 -13.44 -3.12 10.40
C VAL A 151 -14.88 -3.34 9.92
N ASN A 152 -15.84 -3.13 10.82
CA ASN A 152 -17.26 -3.32 10.56
C ASN A 152 -18.10 -2.11 11.03
N GLY A 153 -19.36 -2.06 10.61
CA GLY A 153 -20.33 -1.08 11.11
C GLY A 153 -19.95 0.38 10.81
N PRO A 154 -20.19 1.32 11.75
CA PRO A 154 -19.95 2.74 11.53
C PRO A 154 -18.51 3.09 11.15
N ARG A 155 -17.53 2.39 11.73
CA ARG A 155 -16.10 2.63 11.43
C ARG A 155 -15.76 2.25 10.00
N ARG A 156 -16.30 1.14 9.50
CA ARG A 156 -16.13 0.73 8.09
C ARG A 156 -16.73 1.78 7.16
N ALA A 157 -17.95 2.25 7.45
CA ALA A 157 -18.61 3.27 6.64
C ALA A 157 -17.81 4.60 6.61
N GLU A 158 -17.21 5.00 7.73
CA GLU A 158 -16.33 6.18 7.80
C GLU A 158 -15.10 6.03 6.90
N ILE A 159 -14.39 4.89 7.00
CA ILE A 159 -13.19 4.62 6.21
C ILE A 159 -13.53 4.57 4.72
N LEU A 160 -14.59 3.84 4.34
CA LEU A 160 -15.05 3.78 2.95
C LEU A 160 -15.43 5.15 2.41
N GLY A 161 -16.16 5.97 3.18
CA GLY A 161 -16.50 7.33 2.79
C GLY A 161 -15.26 8.21 2.57
N ARG A 162 -14.21 8.06 3.38
CA ARG A 162 -12.93 8.75 3.17
C ARG A 162 -12.26 8.29 1.88
N ILE A 163 -12.19 6.98 1.63
CA ILE A 163 -11.62 6.41 0.40
C ILE A 163 -12.40 6.92 -0.82
N ASP A 164 -13.73 6.89 -0.79
CA ASP A 164 -14.59 7.36 -1.89
C ASP A 164 -14.36 8.83 -2.21
N VAL A 165 -14.27 9.68 -1.18
CA VAL A 165 -13.97 11.11 -1.36
C VAL A 165 -12.60 11.29 -1.99
N TRP A 166 -11.58 10.56 -1.52
CA TRP A 166 -10.25 10.60 -2.10
C TRP A 166 -10.26 10.16 -3.57
N MET A 167 -10.84 9.01 -3.88
CA MET A 167 -10.90 8.48 -5.23
C MET A 167 -11.68 9.42 -6.16
N SER A 168 -12.77 10.03 -5.69
CA SER A 168 -13.55 10.98 -6.49
C SER A 168 -12.80 12.29 -6.78
N ALA A 169 -11.97 12.76 -5.85
CA ALA A 169 -11.29 14.04 -5.95
C ALA A 169 -9.86 13.96 -6.51
N MET A 170 -9.21 12.80 -6.35
CA MET A 170 -7.80 12.56 -6.70
C MET A 170 -7.63 11.52 -7.80
N SER A 171 -8.70 11.00 -8.40
CA SER A 171 -8.64 10.06 -9.52
C SER A 171 -9.70 10.36 -10.57
N ASP A 172 -9.52 9.82 -11.76
CA ASP A 172 -10.48 9.80 -12.87
C ASP A 172 -11.13 8.41 -13.02
N GLU A 173 -11.27 7.65 -11.92
CA GLU A 173 -11.83 6.30 -11.94
C GLU A 173 -13.28 6.28 -11.41
N PRO A 174 -14.29 6.32 -12.30
CA PRO A 174 -15.69 6.35 -11.88
C PRO A 174 -16.12 5.00 -11.30
N GLY A 175 -16.78 5.02 -10.14
CA GLY A 175 -17.37 3.82 -9.54
C GLY A 175 -16.35 2.83 -8.97
N PHE A 176 -15.15 3.30 -8.62
CA PHE A 176 -14.15 2.51 -7.91
C PHE A 176 -14.75 1.91 -6.62
N ASP A 177 -14.66 0.60 -6.44
CA ASP A 177 -15.19 -0.08 -5.26
C ASP A 177 -14.19 0.00 -4.10
N ALA A 178 -14.38 0.99 -3.23
CA ALA A 178 -13.57 1.20 -2.03
C ALA A 178 -13.56 -0.01 -1.08
N GLY A 179 -14.60 -0.85 -1.08
CA GLY A 179 -14.67 -2.05 -0.25
C GLY A 179 -13.51 -3.01 -0.52
N THR A 180 -13.12 -3.12 -1.80
CA THR A 180 -12.03 -4.00 -2.22
C THR A 180 -10.68 -3.63 -1.62
N LEU A 181 -10.44 -2.36 -1.26
CA LEU A 181 -9.19 -1.91 -0.65
C LEU A 181 -9.02 -2.36 0.80
N LEU A 182 -10.11 -2.70 1.49
CA LEU A 182 -10.06 -3.29 2.82
C LEU A 182 -10.02 -4.82 2.74
N ASP A 183 -10.91 -5.38 1.92
CA ASP A 183 -11.16 -6.83 1.92
C ASP A 183 -10.10 -7.60 1.14
N GLY A 184 -9.59 -7.03 0.03
CA GLY A 184 -8.61 -7.64 -0.85
C GLY A 184 -7.27 -7.91 -0.17
N PRO A 185 -6.57 -6.88 0.34
CA PRO A 185 -5.31 -7.06 1.05
C PRO A 185 -5.42 -8.02 2.23
N LEU A 186 -6.49 -7.89 3.02
CA LEU A 186 -6.71 -8.75 4.18
C LEU A 186 -6.94 -10.21 3.77
N ARG A 187 -7.71 -10.46 2.71
CA ARG A 187 -7.93 -11.80 2.16
C ARG A 187 -6.60 -12.45 1.78
N VAL A 188 -5.73 -11.73 1.06
CA VAL A 188 -4.43 -12.28 0.63
C VAL A 188 -3.53 -12.59 1.83
N LEU A 189 -3.47 -11.71 2.84
CA LEU A 189 -2.67 -11.97 4.04
C LEU A 189 -3.17 -13.18 4.85
N ARG A 190 -4.50 -13.35 4.95
CA ARG A 190 -5.10 -14.54 5.57
C ARG A 190 -4.76 -15.81 4.80
N TYR A 191 -4.91 -15.77 3.48
CA TYR A 191 -4.57 -16.88 2.60
C TYR A 191 -3.09 -17.28 2.77
N ALA A 192 -2.17 -16.32 2.72
CA ALA A 192 -0.75 -16.57 2.90
C ALA A 192 -0.43 -17.19 4.27
N ALA A 193 -1.04 -16.67 5.35
CA ALA A 193 -0.86 -17.21 6.69
C ALA A 193 -1.35 -18.66 6.82
N GLU A 194 -2.52 -18.98 6.25
CA GLU A 194 -3.12 -20.31 6.26
C GLU A 194 -2.28 -21.34 5.49
N HIS A 195 -1.69 -20.93 4.36
CA HIS A 195 -0.95 -21.81 3.46
C HIS A 195 0.56 -21.83 3.73
N GLY A 196 1.04 -21.08 4.73
CA GLY A 196 2.46 -20.97 5.03
C GLY A 196 3.26 -20.32 3.90
N ALA A 197 2.62 -19.42 3.14
CA ALA A 197 3.23 -18.68 2.05
C ALA A 197 3.76 -17.32 2.52
N GLY A 198 4.71 -16.75 1.78
CA GLY A 198 5.07 -15.34 1.92
C GLY A 198 4.02 -14.45 1.27
N ALA A 199 4.14 -13.13 1.44
CA ALA A 199 3.27 -12.16 0.80
C ALA A 199 4.08 -10.96 0.29
N VAL A 200 3.66 -10.44 -0.86
CA VAL A 200 4.27 -9.28 -1.51
C VAL A 200 3.18 -8.28 -1.81
N GLY A 201 3.43 -7.01 -1.51
CA GLY A 201 2.63 -5.87 -1.95
C GLY A 201 3.50 -4.93 -2.78
N VAL A 202 2.97 -4.48 -3.92
CA VAL A 202 3.66 -3.56 -4.83
C VAL A 202 2.69 -2.48 -5.30
N SER A 203 3.03 -1.21 -5.06
CA SER A 203 2.32 -0.04 -5.60
C SER A 203 3.16 0.62 -6.69
N GLU A 204 2.64 0.73 -7.90
CA GLU A 204 3.33 1.32 -9.05
C GLU A 204 2.49 2.40 -9.75
N THR A 205 3.18 3.31 -10.44
CA THR A 205 2.54 4.32 -11.29
C THR A 205 3.10 4.24 -12.70
N TYR A 206 2.20 4.11 -13.69
CA TYR A 206 2.52 4.03 -15.12
C TYR A 206 2.06 5.26 -15.88
#